data_AF-A0A2H0R0C0-F1
#
_entry.id   AF-A0A2H0R0C0-F1
#
_cell.length_a   1.000
_cell.length_b   1.000
_cell.length_c   1.000
_cell.angle_alpha   90.00
_cell.angle_beta   90.00
_cell.angle_gamma   90.00
#
_symmetry.space_group_name_H-M   'P 1'
#
loop_
_entity.id
_entity.type
_entity.pdbx_description
1 polymer ?
#
loop_
_entity_poly.entity_id
_entity_poly.type
_entity_poly.pdbx_seq_one_letter_code
_entity_poly.pdbx_strand_id
1 'polypeptide(L)'
;MYGTPEYGGVIKAGSFYPKPKVDSAIISVRNISKENFLRTLLRFPISQGESLGNLEQKFFEILKKGFAHKRKLLIKNLAEVSRLNLDTSNLKEIFDECGISEKARAENLKVSDWLCLAKKFSPKISDI
;
A
#
# COMPACT_ATOMS: atom_id res chain seq x y z
N MET A 1 -0.51 8.40 5.56
CA MET A 1 -1.95 8.08 5.74
C MET A 1 -2.77 9.36 5.57
N TYR A 2 -3.99 9.31 5.02
CA TYR A 2 -4.81 10.52 4.81
C TYR A 2 -5.59 10.95 6.06
N GLY A 3 -6.03 10.01 6.88
CA GLY A 3 -6.81 10.28 8.09
C GLY A 3 -6.64 9.17 9.11
N THR A 4 -7.27 9.34 10.26
CA THR A 4 -7.24 8.39 11.37
C THR A 4 -8.56 7.63 11.40
N PRO A 5 -8.57 6.32 11.09
CA PRO A 5 -9.77 5.51 11.20
C PRO A 5 -10.05 5.13 12.65
N GLU A 6 -11.32 5.20 13.04
CA GLU A 6 -11.83 4.80 14.35
C GLU A 6 -13.03 3.85 14.15
N TYR A 7 -13.02 2.75 14.88
CA TYR A 7 -14.14 1.80 14.88
C TYR A 7 -15.19 2.25 15.89
N GLY A 8 -16.36 2.66 15.39
CA GLY A 8 -17.47 3.18 16.19
C GLY A 8 -18.46 2.12 16.69
N GLY A 9 -18.28 0.85 16.31
CA GLY A 9 -19.12 -0.27 16.75
C GLY A 9 -19.96 -0.91 15.64
N VAL A 10 -20.71 -1.95 16.01
CA VAL A 10 -21.65 -2.68 15.12
C VAL A 10 -23.06 -2.10 15.28
N ILE A 11 -23.76 -1.88 14.17
CA ILE A 11 -25.21 -1.65 14.17
C ILE A 11 -25.87 -2.94 13.69
N LYS A 12 -26.72 -3.53 14.53
CA LYS A 12 -27.43 -4.77 14.21
C LYS A 12 -28.40 -4.58 13.06
N ALA A 13 -28.52 -5.59 12.18
CA ALA A 13 -29.44 -5.57 11.04
C ALA A 13 -30.88 -5.21 11.43
N GLY A 14 -31.34 -5.66 12.60
CA GLY A 14 -32.68 -5.35 13.13
C GLY A 14 -32.94 -3.87 13.41
N SER A 15 -31.92 -3.01 13.36
CA SER A 15 -32.04 -1.56 13.56
C SER A 15 -32.43 -0.81 12.27
N PHE A 16 -32.59 -1.50 11.14
CA PHE A 16 -32.91 -0.92 9.84
C PHE A 16 -34.26 -1.43 9.29
N TYR A 17 -34.91 -0.61 8.46
CA TYR A 17 -36.10 -0.99 7.71
C TYR A 17 -35.98 -0.61 6.22
N PRO A 18 -36.17 -1.54 5.26
CA PRO A 18 -36.34 -2.99 5.50
C PRO A 18 -35.07 -3.61 6.09
N LYS A 19 -35.22 -4.71 6.84
CA LYS A 19 -34.11 -5.38 7.51
C LYS A 19 -33.12 -5.97 6.48
N PRO A 20 -31.83 -5.59 6.48
CA PRO A 20 -30.81 -6.18 5.61
C PRO A 20 -30.41 -7.59 6.06
N LYS A 21 -29.67 -8.32 5.21
CA LYS A 21 -29.17 -9.69 5.50
C LYS A 21 -27.94 -9.73 6.43
N VAL A 22 -27.31 -8.60 6.66
CA VAL A 22 -26.03 -8.48 7.37
C VAL A 22 -26.07 -7.32 8.36
N ASP A 23 -25.24 -7.41 9.41
CA ASP A 23 -25.00 -6.30 10.33
C ASP A 23 -24.17 -5.20 9.63
N SER A 24 -24.29 -3.97 10.12
CA SER A 24 -23.51 -2.82 9.68
C SER A 24 -22.42 -2.47 10.70
N ALA A 25 -21.44 -1.67 10.29
CA ALA A 25 -20.40 -1.14 11.18
C ALA A 25 -20.26 0.38 11.01
N ILE A 26 -20.01 1.08 12.12
CA ILE A 26 -19.66 2.50 12.10
C ILE A 26 -18.15 2.59 11.96
N ILE A 27 -17.69 3.26 10.90
CA ILE A 27 -16.29 3.64 10.72
C ILE A 27 -16.26 5.16 10.66
N SER A 28 -15.57 5.79 11.61
CA SER A 28 -15.28 7.23 11.56
C SER A 28 -13.88 7.42 11.01
N VAL A 29 -13.69 8.36 10.09
CA VAL A 29 -12.36 8.75 9.63
C VAL A 29 -12.16 10.21 9.97
N ARG A 30 -11.29 10.48 10.93
CA ARG A 30 -10.99 11.83 11.42
C ARG A 30 -9.74 12.39 10.77
N ASN A 31 -9.58 13.71 10.85
CA ASN A 31 -8.38 14.42 10.39
C ASN A 31 -8.04 14.08 8.93
N ILE A 32 -9.04 14.06 8.03
CA ILE A 32 -8.82 13.72 6.63
C ILE A 32 -8.13 14.88 5.93
N SER A 33 -6.92 14.65 5.42
CA SER A 33 -6.14 15.66 4.71
C SER A 33 -5.10 15.00 3.80
N LYS A 34 -4.88 15.58 2.61
CA LYS A 34 -3.82 15.13 1.71
C LYS A 34 -2.44 15.37 2.34
N GLU A 35 -2.30 16.47 3.05
CA GLU A 35 -1.09 16.90 3.75
C GLU A 35 -0.62 15.83 4.76
N ASN A 36 -1.53 15.10 5.41
CA ASN A 36 -1.15 14.00 6.30
C ASN A 36 -0.40 12.89 5.57
N PHE A 37 -0.83 12.55 4.36
CA PHE A 37 -0.16 11.57 3.53
C PHE A 37 1.19 12.09 3.05
N LEU A 38 1.23 13.33 2.57
CA LEU A 38 2.46 14.00 2.15
C LEU A 38 3.50 14.09 3.28
N ARG A 39 3.08 14.46 4.50
CA ARG A 39 3.93 14.46 5.69
C ARG A 39 4.46 13.06 6.00
N THR A 40 3.66 12.02 5.80
CA THR A 40 4.13 10.64 5.97
C THR A 40 5.24 10.30 4.97
N LEU A 41 5.08 10.70 3.70
CA LEU A 41 6.10 10.51 2.67
C LEU A 41 7.40 11.27 2.97
N LEU A 42 7.29 12.51 3.45
CA LEU A 42 8.40 13.39 3.82
C LEU A 42 9.21 12.92 5.03
N ARG A 43 8.66 12.04 5.88
CA ARG A 43 9.42 11.45 7.02
C ARG A 43 10.55 10.53 6.57
N PHE A 44 10.62 10.22 5.29
CA PHE A 44 11.64 9.38 4.70
C PHE A 44 12.37 10.16 3.60
N PRO A 45 13.70 10.01 3.45
CA PRO A 45 14.47 10.68 2.40
C PRO A 45 13.88 10.42 1.01
N ILE A 46 13.79 11.45 0.19
CA ILE A 46 13.31 11.37 -1.20
C ILE A 46 14.55 11.45 -2.11
N SER A 47 14.61 10.60 -3.12
CA SER A 47 15.72 10.58 -4.07
C SER A 47 15.70 11.85 -4.94
N GLN A 48 16.89 12.30 -5.35
CA GLN A 48 17.05 13.41 -6.29
C GLN A 48 16.18 13.18 -7.55
N GLY A 49 15.32 14.15 -7.89
CA GLY A 49 14.43 14.06 -9.05
C GLY A 49 13.09 13.35 -8.84
N GLU A 50 12.82 12.76 -7.66
CA GLU A 50 11.52 12.14 -7.37
C GLU A 50 10.54 13.21 -6.83
N SER A 51 9.40 13.37 -7.50
CA SER A 51 8.32 14.25 -7.01
C SER A 51 7.42 13.51 -6.01
N LEU A 52 6.83 14.25 -5.07
CA LEU A 52 5.94 13.67 -4.06
C LEU A 52 4.69 13.00 -4.68
N GLY A 53 4.21 13.55 -5.81
CA GLY A 53 3.12 12.96 -6.58
C GLY A 53 3.51 11.65 -7.27
N ASN A 54 4.71 11.56 -7.83
CA ASN A 54 5.21 10.33 -8.45
C ASN A 54 5.39 9.23 -7.39
N LEU A 55 5.91 9.57 -6.21
CA LEU A 55 6.06 8.62 -5.10
C LEU A 55 4.69 8.13 -4.58
N GLU A 56 3.69 9.02 -4.48
CA GLU A 56 2.30 8.66 -4.15
C GLU A 56 1.72 7.65 -5.14
N GLN A 57 1.85 7.92 -6.45
CA GLN A 57 1.38 7.02 -7.50
C GLN A 57 2.05 5.64 -7.43
N LYS A 58 3.37 5.63 -7.32
CA LYS A 58 4.18 4.41 -7.20
C LYS A 58 3.83 3.58 -5.97
N PHE A 59 3.60 4.24 -4.83
CA PHE A 59 3.12 3.60 -3.61
C PHE A 59 1.80 2.85 -3.85
N PHE A 60 0.80 3.52 -4.44
CA PHE A 60 -0.50 2.89 -4.70
C PHE A 60 -0.41 1.79 -5.76
N GLU A 61 0.47 1.96 -6.74
CA GLU A 61 0.69 0.96 -7.76
C GLU A 61 1.26 -0.34 -7.17
N ILE A 62 2.32 -0.24 -6.37
CA ILE A 62 2.93 -1.38 -5.68
C ILE A 62 1.94 -2.01 -4.71
N LEU A 63 1.21 -1.19 -3.94
CA LEU A 63 0.19 -1.68 -3.00
C LEU A 63 -0.87 -2.52 -3.71
N LYS A 64 -1.48 -1.98 -4.79
CA LYS A 64 -2.51 -2.69 -5.57
C LYS A 64 -1.99 -4.02 -6.11
N LYS A 65 -0.76 -4.02 -6.63
CA LYS A 65 -0.14 -5.22 -7.20
C LYS A 65 0.20 -6.25 -6.14
N GLY A 66 0.69 -5.81 -4.99
CA GLY A 66 0.91 -6.69 -3.86
C GLY A 66 -0.35 -7.45 -3.43
N PHE A 67 -1.53 -6.83 -3.55
CA PHE A 67 -2.82 -7.45 -3.26
C PHE A 67 -3.51 -8.15 -4.45
N ALA A 68 -2.88 -8.22 -5.64
CA ALA A 68 -3.49 -8.80 -6.84
C ALA A 68 -3.94 -10.26 -6.65
N HIS A 69 -3.14 -11.05 -5.92
CA HIS A 69 -3.53 -12.40 -5.51
C HIS A 69 -3.35 -12.57 -4.00
N LYS A 70 -4.45 -12.43 -3.25
CA LYS A 70 -4.49 -12.46 -1.77
C LYS A 70 -3.67 -13.60 -1.12
N ARG A 71 -3.66 -14.79 -1.73
CA ARG A 71 -3.03 -15.99 -1.15
C ARG A 71 -1.59 -16.24 -1.62
N LYS A 72 -1.10 -15.51 -2.62
CA LYS A 72 0.29 -15.62 -3.09
C LYS A 72 1.22 -14.83 -2.17
N LEU A 73 2.50 -15.23 -2.17
CA LEU A 73 3.56 -14.45 -1.52
C LEU A 73 3.71 -13.10 -2.21
N LEU A 74 4.03 -12.06 -1.43
CA LEU A 74 4.16 -10.69 -1.96
C LEU A 74 5.22 -10.64 -3.07
N ILE A 75 6.37 -11.28 -2.88
CA ILE A 75 7.43 -11.31 -3.89
C ILE A 75 6.97 -11.92 -5.22
N LYS A 76 6.07 -12.92 -5.18
CA LYS A 76 5.48 -13.51 -6.38
C LYS A 76 4.47 -12.58 -7.03
N ASN A 77 3.64 -11.91 -6.22
CA ASN A 77 2.73 -10.88 -6.72
C ASN A 77 3.48 -9.72 -7.38
N LEU A 78 4.64 -9.30 -6.86
CA LEU A 78 5.43 -8.22 -7.44
C LEU A 78 6.25 -8.67 -8.66
N ALA A 79 6.77 -9.91 -8.66
CA ALA A 79 7.54 -10.46 -9.78
C ALA A 79 6.69 -10.77 -11.02
N GLU A 80 5.45 -11.24 -10.85
CA GLU A 80 4.57 -11.58 -11.97
C GLU A 80 4.08 -10.35 -12.75
N VAL A 81 4.21 -9.14 -12.19
CA VAL A 81 3.66 -7.94 -12.83
C VAL A 81 4.68 -7.32 -13.78
N SER A 82 4.83 -7.97 -14.94
CA SER A 82 5.61 -7.52 -16.09
C SER A 82 5.17 -6.17 -16.69
N ARG A 83 3.96 -5.70 -16.35
CA ARG A 83 3.40 -4.41 -16.79
C ARG A 83 3.88 -3.21 -15.96
N LEU A 84 4.73 -3.45 -14.97
CA LEU A 84 5.40 -2.38 -14.26
C LEU A 84 6.58 -1.89 -15.11
N ASN A 85 6.61 -0.59 -15.36
CA ASN A 85 7.87 0.12 -15.56
C ASN A 85 8.65 0.14 -14.22
N LEU A 86 8.73 -0.96 -13.46
CA LEU A 86 9.53 -1.10 -12.24
C LEU A 86 10.47 -2.26 -12.43
N ASP A 87 11.74 -2.04 -12.12
CA ASP A 87 12.72 -3.09 -12.17
C ASP A 87 12.48 -4.07 -11.02
N THR A 88 12.35 -5.34 -11.37
CA THR A 88 12.05 -6.45 -10.44
C THR A 88 13.21 -7.45 -10.37
N SER A 89 14.33 -7.15 -11.03
CA SER A 89 15.58 -7.92 -10.98
C SER A 89 16.07 -8.14 -9.54
N ASN A 90 15.99 -7.10 -8.71
CA ASN A 90 16.58 -7.05 -7.37
C ASN A 90 15.54 -7.17 -6.24
N LEU A 91 14.40 -7.83 -6.49
CA LEU A 91 13.30 -7.94 -5.50
C LEU A 91 13.73 -8.48 -4.13
N LYS A 92 14.64 -9.45 -4.09
CA LYS A 92 15.12 -10.06 -2.84
C LYS A 92 15.92 -9.07 -2.01
N GLU A 93 16.81 -8.31 -2.66
CA GLU A 93 17.61 -7.27 -2.02
C GLU A 93 16.71 -6.15 -1.49
N ILE A 94 15.74 -5.69 -2.29
CA ILE A 94 14.76 -4.69 -1.86
C ILE A 94 13.98 -5.17 -0.62
N PHE A 95 13.60 -6.44 -0.58
CA PHE A 95 12.90 -7.02 0.57
C PHE A 95 13.78 -7.05 1.81
N ASP A 96 15.04 -7.48 1.66
CA ASP A 96 16.01 -7.52 2.75
C ASP A 96 16.29 -6.12 3.33
N GLU A 97 16.52 -5.13 2.47
CA GLU A 97 16.71 -3.73 2.88
C GLU A 97 15.50 -3.15 3.62
N CYS A 98 14.30 -3.57 3.26
CA CYS A 98 13.06 -3.16 3.92
C CYS A 98 12.70 -4.04 5.13
N GLY A 99 13.50 -5.05 5.47
CA GLY A 99 13.24 -5.98 6.57
C GLY A 99 12.02 -6.87 6.34
N ILE A 100 11.65 -7.13 5.08
CA ILE A 100 10.48 -7.90 4.67
C ILE A 100 10.90 -9.33 4.34
N SER A 101 10.28 -10.31 4.99
CA SER A 101 10.51 -11.73 4.65
C SER A 101 10.08 -12.06 3.21
N GLU A 102 10.87 -12.84 2.48
CA GLU A 102 10.46 -13.39 1.17
C GLU A 102 9.15 -14.22 1.26
N LYS A 103 8.81 -14.71 2.45
CA LYS A 103 7.57 -15.46 2.74
C LYS A 103 6.40 -14.57 3.17
N ALA A 104 6.57 -13.25 3.21
CA ALA A 104 5.49 -12.33 3.57
C ALA A 104 4.38 -12.34 2.50
N ARG A 105 3.14 -12.18 2.95
CA ARG A 105 2.00 -11.81 2.09
C ARG A 105 1.70 -10.32 2.25
N ALA A 106 1.01 -9.74 1.29
CA ALA A 106 0.66 -8.32 1.32
C ALA A 106 -0.09 -7.90 2.60
N GLU A 107 -0.99 -8.74 3.11
CA GLU A 107 -1.74 -8.47 4.33
C GLU A 107 -0.88 -8.46 5.62
N ASN A 108 0.36 -8.94 5.57
CA ASN A 108 1.29 -8.93 6.70
C ASN A 108 2.09 -7.63 6.81
N LEU A 109 2.14 -6.79 5.77
CA LEU A 109 2.97 -5.60 5.73
C LEU A 109 2.32 -4.42 6.46
N LYS A 110 3.14 -3.66 7.18
CA LYS A 110 2.79 -2.35 7.72
C LYS A 110 2.86 -1.29 6.63
N VAL A 111 2.22 -0.14 6.87
CA VAL A 111 2.31 1.02 5.96
C VAL A 111 3.76 1.48 5.74
N SER A 112 4.62 1.40 6.76
CA SER A 112 6.06 1.69 6.64
C SER A 112 6.76 0.82 5.60
N ASP A 113 6.40 -0.46 5.55
CA ASP A 113 7.04 -1.46 4.69
C ASP A 113 6.70 -1.16 3.23
N TRP A 114 5.43 -0.83 2.97
CA TRP A 114 4.97 -0.37 1.65
C TRP A 114 5.66 0.92 1.20
N LEU A 115 5.90 1.86 2.12
CA LEU A 115 6.63 3.10 1.82
C LEU A 115 8.10 2.84 1.50
N CYS A 116 8.72 1.89 2.19
CA CYS A 116 10.08 1.46 1.88
C CYS A 116 10.17 0.85 0.48
N LEU A 117 9.27 -0.08 0.16
CA LEU A 117 9.17 -0.67 -1.18
C LEU A 117 9.01 0.42 -2.25
N ALA A 118 8.08 1.35 -2.06
CA ALA A 118 7.83 2.43 -3.00
C ALA A 118 9.06 3.29 -3.29
N LYS A 119 9.98 3.45 -2.35
CA LYS A 119 11.24 4.18 -2.56
C LYS A 119 12.29 3.34 -3.28
N LYS A 120 12.42 2.07 -2.90
CA LYS A 120 13.49 1.18 -3.37
C LYS A 120 13.28 0.65 -4.78
N PHE A 121 12.04 0.51 -5.24
CA PHE A 121 11.79 0.17 -6.64
C PHE A 121 12.31 1.29 -7.55
N SER A 122 13.19 1.00 -8.50
CA SER A 122 13.53 1.96 -9.55
C SER A 122 12.54 1.84 -10.71
N PRO A 123 12.22 2.95 -11.41
CA PRO A 123 11.53 2.83 -12.69
C PRO A 123 12.40 2.00 -13.65
N LYS A 124 11.78 1.13 -14.45
CA LYS A 124 12.46 0.55 -15.62
C LYS A 124 12.79 1.70 -16.55
N ILE A 125 14.08 1.83 -16.87
CA ILE A 125 14.51 2.60 -18.02
C ILE A 125 13.93 1.86 -19.22
N SER A 126 12.91 2.43 -19.86
CA SER A 126 12.51 1.96 -21.18
C SER A 126 13.66 2.27 -22.12
N ASP A 127 14.29 1.24 -22.68
CA ASP A 127 15.18 1.41 -23.83
C ASP A 127 14.41 2.19 -24.91
N ILE A 128 15.09 3.21 -25.44
CA ILE A 128 14.59 4.20 -26.43
C ILE A 128 13.97 3.51 -27.64
#